data_AF-A0A8H8J245-F1
#
_entry.id   AF-A0A8H8J245-F1
#
_cell.length_a   1.000
_cell.length_b   1.000
_cell.length_c   1.000
_cell.angle_alpha   90.00
_cell.angle_beta   90.00
_cell.angle_gamma   90.00
#
_symmetry.space_group_name_H-M   'P 1'
#
loop_
_entity.id
_entity.type
_entity.pdbx_description
1 polymer ?
#
loop_
_entity_poly.entity_id
_entity_poly.type
_entity_poly.pdbx_seq_one_letter_code
_entity_poly.pdbx_strand_id
1 'polypeptide(L)'
;MVLAYLDAWAKLIDEILSLSTSNASDSEVAQKLLGFSPNGSKGKKKTVKYTVFECSILHQPVQGMLDDDDEDGISAAYINQFLREELPKRLIRLVEVLNTNALRSPWVQPRRFSTSPLSSALYRSNPAGVLTSNDYLGSKLQVLCKIIEVLDMTKTSLGRGFSDLTVSGQSWLYQAFALLFSATGEVQSLSVISTLPTRALTSKCLSDWLRRDQNVLRRSKAATSSVSHGLVHMLLRSGIYHELLRPHSEPLAAISTCQDSLFEAEVIYPLQQLLFSVDSSRFSGATKLLDHIISQVNQTDANAIVHLVELLSRDTAIHAKGHADFEGLLAPFSWLMALAHRYHDIYSPGSNAHLPELLLLIKELSLKLRFGSSGLCQVGGKWALPAQIDLLNLRLCWSIAIIVGTLETEDPNMGLALQTLQDLTDDEIPPEYQRRNSTSTALYHEFSKSTGKVSTLRILCETFRHESLALVLRYAGQSHPAGSFPGVRKIICYDSSDIVHTLKRLVRGNPVEPPDDESESEQDHEYEGSYIDHEDYDSRDPEQFFERYPSESDDGEHESNYSRGWGRDWLAHAGEY
;
A
#
# COMPACT_ATOMS: atom_id res chain seq x y z
N MET A 1 22.61 -8.89 -0.65
CA MET A 1 23.00 -9.27 0.74
C MET A 1 21.82 -9.85 1.52
N VAL A 2 20.71 -9.12 1.72
CA VAL A 2 19.55 -9.62 2.51
C VAL A 2 18.97 -10.93 1.97
N LEU A 3 18.73 -11.03 0.65
CA LEU A 3 18.20 -12.26 0.05
C LEU A 3 19.11 -13.48 0.29
N ALA A 4 20.43 -13.30 0.21
CA ALA A 4 21.40 -14.38 0.46
C ALA A 4 21.36 -14.88 1.92
N TYR A 5 21.15 -13.98 2.89
CA TYR A 5 20.92 -14.40 4.29
C TYR A 5 19.63 -15.20 4.43
N LEU A 6 18.55 -14.79 3.76
CA LEU A 6 17.29 -15.54 3.79
C LEU A 6 17.41 -16.90 3.08
N ASP A 7 18.21 -17.01 2.01
CA ASP A 7 18.54 -18.29 1.39
C ASP A 7 19.32 -19.21 2.34
N ALA A 8 20.28 -18.66 3.09
CA ALA A 8 21.00 -19.42 4.10
C ALA A 8 20.06 -19.89 5.23
N TRP A 9 19.11 -19.06 5.65
CA TRP A 9 18.08 -19.44 6.61
C TRP A 9 17.18 -20.54 6.08
N ALA A 10 16.68 -20.46 4.85
CA ALA A 10 15.86 -21.52 4.24
C ALA A 10 16.60 -22.87 4.25
N LYS A 11 17.87 -22.87 3.82
CA LYS A 11 18.72 -24.08 3.85
C LYS A 11 18.92 -24.64 5.25
N LEU A 12 19.18 -23.77 6.24
CA LEU A 12 19.35 -24.19 7.63
C LEU A 12 18.07 -24.82 8.19
N ILE A 13 16.90 -24.25 7.87
CA ILE A 13 15.60 -24.81 8.25
C ILE A 13 15.45 -26.22 7.65
N ASP A 14 15.68 -26.38 6.34
CA ASP A 14 15.60 -27.67 5.65
C ASP A 14 16.56 -28.72 6.24
N GLU A 15 17.80 -28.33 6.54
CA GLU A 15 18.79 -29.21 7.16
C GLU A 15 18.33 -29.68 8.55
N ILE A 16 17.89 -28.78 9.43
CA ILE A 16 17.40 -29.12 10.77
C ILE A 16 16.19 -30.06 10.68
N LEU A 17 15.26 -29.81 9.75
CA LEU A 17 14.10 -30.65 9.54
C LEU A 17 14.49 -32.06 9.05
N SER A 18 15.49 -32.17 8.18
CA SER A 18 16.02 -33.47 7.75
C SER A 18 16.60 -34.28 8.91
N LEU A 19 17.27 -33.62 9.87
CA LEU A 19 17.80 -34.27 11.07
C LEU A 19 16.70 -34.73 12.03
N SER A 20 15.60 -33.97 12.12
CA SER A 20 14.46 -34.35 12.95
C SER A 20 13.65 -35.53 12.40
N THR A 21 13.80 -35.87 11.11
CA THR A 21 13.01 -36.93 10.46
C THR A 21 13.81 -38.20 10.18
N SER A 22 15.14 -38.10 10.17
CA SER A 22 16.07 -39.22 9.96
C SER A 22 16.61 -39.78 11.29
N ASN A 23 17.40 -40.86 11.23
CA ASN A 23 18.19 -41.29 12.38
C ASN A 23 19.43 -40.39 12.47
N ALA A 24 19.29 -39.24 13.15
CA ALA A 24 20.35 -38.27 13.35
C ALA A 24 21.61 -38.88 13.98
N SER A 25 21.48 -39.96 14.77
CA SER A 25 22.60 -40.73 15.31
C SER A 25 23.58 -41.20 14.24
N ASP A 26 23.09 -41.52 13.05
CA ASP A 26 23.88 -42.12 11.98
C ASP A 26 24.51 -41.04 11.06
N SER A 27 24.21 -39.77 11.32
CA SER A 27 24.70 -38.62 10.55
C SER A 27 25.90 -37.97 11.24
N GLU A 28 27.08 -38.04 10.60
CA GLU A 28 28.28 -37.33 11.07
C GLU A 28 28.07 -35.81 11.17
N VAL A 29 27.22 -35.25 10.31
CA VAL A 29 26.88 -33.82 10.33
C VAL A 29 26.07 -33.50 11.58
N ALA A 30 25.08 -34.33 11.92
CA ALA A 30 24.29 -34.17 13.13
C ALA A 30 25.15 -34.32 14.39
N GLN A 31 26.02 -35.33 14.41
CA GLN A 31 27.01 -35.57 15.47
C GLN A 31 27.86 -34.32 15.73
N LYS A 32 28.40 -33.70 14.68
CA LYS A 32 29.21 -32.47 14.79
C LYS A 32 28.39 -31.25 15.21
N LEU A 33 27.22 -31.03 14.59
CA LEU A 33 26.39 -29.84 14.87
C LEU A 33 25.78 -29.86 16.27
N LEU A 34 25.39 -31.04 16.73
CA LEU A 34 24.65 -31.22 17.98
C LEU A 34 25.56 -31.69 19.11
N GLY A 35 26.83 -31.97 18.84
CA GLY A 35 27.86 -32.19 19.85
C GLY A 35 27.80 -33.58 20.49
N PHE A 36 27.74 -34.64 19.69
CA PHE A 36 27.85 -36.01 20.17
C PHE A 36 28.66 -36.89 19.21
N SER A 37 29.29 -37.96 19.68
CA SER A 37 30.10 -38.86 18.84
C SER A 37 30.02 -40.32 19.32
N PRO A 38 30.10 -41.31 18.41
CA PRO A 38 30.03 -42.71 18.78
C PRO A 38 31.22 -43.11 19.65
N ASN A 39 30.97 -43.91 20.69
CA ASN A 39 32.01 -44.46 21.55
C ASN A 39 32.80 -45.50 20.74
N GLY A 40 34.11 -45.33 20.61
CA GLY A 40 34.98 -46.11 19.72
C GLY A 40 35.16 -47.61 20.06
N SER A 41 34.23 -48.25 20.76
CA SER A 41 34.38 -49.65 21.18
C SER A 41 34.20 -50.60 19.97
N LYS A 42 35.32 -51.10 19.43
CA LYS A 42 35.39 -52.12 18.36
C LYS A 42 35.06 -53.53 18.86
N GLY A 43 34.05 -53.67 19.71
CA GLY A 43 33.62 -54.95 20.29
C GLY A 43 32.37 -55.50 19.62
N LYS A 44 32.41 -56.78 19.19
CA LYS A 44 31.31 -57.47 18.50
C LYS A 44 29.98 -57.38 19.27
N LYS A 45 28.95 -56.81 18.63
CA LYS A 45 27.51 -56.84 18.99
C LYS A 45 27.09 -56.18 20.32
N LYS A 46 27.58 -54.97 20.64
CA LYS A 46 26.87 -54.05 21.55
C LYS A 46 26.27 -52.89 20.76
N THR A 47 25.05 -52.49 21.14
CA THR A 47 24.37 -51.29 20.63
C THR A 47 25.32 -50.09 20.70
N VAL A 48 25.43 -49.32 19.61
CA VAL A 48 26.32 -48.16 19.54
C VAL A 48 25.87 -47.13 20.58
N LYS A 49 26.77 -46.81 21.51
CA LYS A 49 26.62 -45.75 22.52
C LYS A 49 27.37 -44.50 22.08
N TYR A 50 26.92 -43.34 22.54
CA TYR A 50 27.45 -42.03 22.16
C TYR A 50 27.89 -41.23 23.38
N THR A 51 29.02 -40.53 23.24
CA THR A 51 29.49 -39.51 24.17
C THR A 51 28.90 -38.18 23.76
N VAL A 52 28.44 -37.39 24.73
CA VAL A 52 27.88 -36.05 24.52
C VAL A 52 28.84 -35.01 25.09
N PHE A 53 29.17 -34.01 24.28
CA PHE A 53 30.06 -32.93 24.68
C PHE A 53 29.31 -31.91 25.57
N GLU A 54 30.03 -31.20 26.44
CA GLU A 54 29.45 -30.23 27.38
C GLU A 54 28.64 -29.11 26.71
N CYS A 55 29.03 -28.71 25.50
CA CYS A 55 28.34 -27.69 24.71
C CYS A 55 27.14 -28.24 23.90
N SER A 56 26.83 -29.53 24.03
CA SER A 56 25.73 -30.16 23.31
C SER A 56 24.38 -29.74 23.87
N ILE A 57 23.39 -29.68 22.97
CA ILE A 57 21.97 -29.61 23.34
C ILE A 57 21.52 -30.78 24.23
N LEU A 58 22.21 -31.92 24.14
CA LEU A 58 21.92 -33.14 24.89
C LEU A 58 22.57 -33.13 26.28
N HIS A 59 23.51 -32.23 26.58
CA HIS A 59 24.34 -32.32 27.79
C HIS A 59 23.53 -32.21 29.09
N GLN A 60 22.74 -31.14 29.26
CA GLN A 60 21.90 -30.93 30.45
C GLN A 60 20.87 -32.06 30.70
N PRO A 61 20.10 -32.52 29.68
CA PRO A 61 19.17 -33.65 29.85
C PRO A 61 19.86 -34.96 30.28
N VAL A 62 21.10 -35.16 29.84
CA VAL A 62 21.85 -36.41 30.03
C VAL A 62 22.58 -36.43 31.36
N GLN A 63 23.02 -35.26 31.85
CA GLN A 63 23.71 -35.13 33.14
C GLN A 63 22.84 -35.58 34.32
N GLY A 64 21.51 -35.57 34.19
CA GLY A 64 20.58 -36.11 35.20
C GLY A 64 20.22 -37.59 35.02
N MET A 65 20.76 -38.27 33.99
CA MET A 65 20.47 -39.68 33.67
C MET A 65 21.69 -40.60 33.83
N LEU A 66 22.88 -40.03 34.04
CA LEU A 66 24.10 -40.79 34.30
C LEU A 66 24.26 -40.89 35.82
N ASP A 67 24.02 -42.08 36.37
CA ASP A 67 24.46 -42.40 37.74
C ASP A 67 26.00 -42.45 37.75
N ASP A 68 26.62 -42.04 38.88
CA ASP A 68 28.09 -41.90 39.04
C ASP A 68 28.90 -43.19 38.73
N ASP A 69 28.25 -44.35 38.57
CA ASP A 69 28.87 -45.64 38.28
C ASP A 69 28.65 -46.18 36.85
N ASP A 70 27.83 -45.53 36.00
CA ASP A 70 27.58 -45.95 34.62
C ASP A 70 28.31 -45.03 33.61
N GLU A 71 29.59 -45.33 33.32
CA GLU A 71 30.36 -44.76 32.17
C GLU A 71 29.76 -45.12 30.78
N ASP A 72 28.54 -45.60 30.76
CA ASP A 72 28.00 -46.39 29.68
C ASP A 72 27.07 -45.49 28.87
N GLY A 73 27.68 -44.61 28.06
CA GLY A 73 27.06 -43.50 27.30
C GLY A 73 25.72 -43.76 26.57
N ILE A 74 25.18 -42.71 25.94
CA ILE A 74 23.76 -42.67 25.56
C ILE A 74 23.46 -43.57 24.36
N SER A 75 22.29 -44.22 24.37
CA SER A 75 21.82 -45.00 23.22
C SER A 75 21.43 -44.13 22.01
N ALA A 76 21.63 -44.66 20.80
CA ALA A 76 21.15 -44.07 19.55
C ALA A 76 19.63 -43.74 19.59
N ALA A 77 18.84 -44.63 20.21
CA ALA A 77 17.39 -44.49 20.29
C ALA A 77 16.98 -43.25 21.10
N TYR A 78 17.65 -43.00 22.24
CA TYR A 78 17.41 -41.81 23.04
C TYR A 78 17.79 -40.54 22.28
N ILE A 79 18.97 -40.51 21.64
CA ILE A 79 19.41 -39.34 20.86
C ILE A 79 18.39 -39.02 19.77
N ASN A 80 18.00 -40.03 18.98
CA ASN A 80 17.04 -39.83 17.90
C ASN A 80 15.66 -39.39 18.41
N GLN A 81 15.20 -39.94 19.54
CA GLN A 81 13.95 -39.52 20.16
C GLN A 81 14.01 -38.08 20.68
N PHE A 82 15.03 -37.76 21.47
CA PHE A 82 15.21 -36.41 22.02
C PHE A 82 15.29 -35.37 20.91
N LEU A 83 16.05 -35.64 19.85
CA LEU A 83 16.19 -34.71 18.73
C LEU A 83 14.89 -34.56 17.93
N ARG A 84 14.10 -35.62 17.77
CA ARG A 84 12.75 -35.57 17.18
C ARG A 84 11.82 -34.66 17.97
N GLU A 85 11.97 -34.61 19.29
CA GLU A 85 11.09 -33.84 20.17
C GLU A 85 11.57 -32.39 20.38
N GLU A 86 12.87 -32.15 20.53
CA GLU A 86 13.43 -30.85 20.93
C GLU A 86 13.89 -29.95 19.77
N LEU A 87 14.44 -30.51 18.68
CA LEU A 87 14.89 -29.69 17.55
C LEU A 87 13.75 -28.88 16.91
N PRO A 88 12.54 -29.45 16.68
CA PRO A 88 11.42 -28.67 16.15
C PRO A 88 11.04 -27.51 17.07
N LYS A 89 11.00 -27.71 18.40
CA LYS A 89 10.67 -26.65 19.37
C LYS A 89 11.65 -25.48 19.30
N ARG A 90 12.95 -25.77 19.18
CA ARG A 90 13.99 -24.73 19.08
C ARG A 90 13.95 -24.02 17.73
N LEU A 91 13.73 -24.76 16.65
CA LEU A 91 13.54 -24.19 15.32
C LEU A 91 12.38 -23.19 15.32
N ILE A 92 11.26 -23.51 15.97
CA ILE A 92 10.11 -22.61 16.07
C ILE A 92 10.48 -21.32 16.80
N ARG A 93 11.17 -21.40 17.94
CA ARG A 93 11.63 -20.20 18.66
C ARG A 93 12.51 -19.31 17.77
N LEU A 94 13.38 -19.91 16.96
CA LEU A 94 14.20 -19.16 16.00
C LEU A 94 13.34 -18.51 14.91
N VAL A 95 12.37 -19.24 14.37
CA VAL A 95 11.42 -18.74 13.36
C VAL A 95 10.52 -17.63 13.92
N GLU A 96 10.08 -17.70 15.18
CA GLU A 96 9.33 -16.66 15.88
C GLU A 96 10.16 -15.38 16.09
N VAL A 97 11.44 -15.54 16.47
CA VAL A 97 12.38 -14.43 16.57
C VAL A 97 12.62 -13.80 15.20
N LEU A 98 12.82 -14.62 14.16
CA LEU A 98 12.95 -14.15 12.79
C LEU A 98 11.71 -13.39 12.34
N ASN A 99 10.51 -13.93 12.59
CA ASN A 99 9.23 -13.29 12.28
C ASN A 99 9.11 -11.91 12.92
N THR A 100 9.38 -11.82 14.23
CA THR A 100 9.31 -10.56 14.99
C THR A 100 10.29 -9.52 14.46
N ASN A 101 11.52 -9.93 14.16
CA ASN A 101 12.56 -9.06 13.61
C ASN A 101 12.27 -8.66 12.16
N ALA A 102 11.75 -9.58 11.36
CA ALA A 102 11.38 -9.35 9.98
C ALA A 102 10.27 -8.30 9.88
N LEU A 103 9.23 -8.38 10.72
CA LEU A 103 8.16 -7.37 10.77
C LEU A 103 8.70 -5.96 11.07
N ARG A 104 9.82 -5.83 11.79
CA ARG A 104 10.45 -4.53 12.10
C ARG A 104 11.46 -4.08 11.04
N SER A 105 11.75 -4.91 10.04
CA SER A 105 12.78 -4.66 9.04
C SER A 105 12.40 -3.52 8.09
N PRO A 106 13.32 -2.58 7.78
CA PRO A 106 13.07 -1.51 6.81
C PRO A 106 12.75 -2.03 5.40
N TRP A 107 13.12 -3.28 5.11
CA TRP A 107 12.88 -3.95 3.83
C TRP A 107 11.42 -4.37 3.63
N VAL A 108 10.64 -4.48 4.71
CA VAL A 108 9.21 -4.76 4.62
C VAL A 108 8.37 -3.61 5.16
N GLN A 109 8.95 -2.63 5.85
CA GLN A 109 8.23 -1.45 6.33
C GLN A 109 7.80 -0.52 5.17
N PRO A 110 6.58 0.06 5.23
CA PRO A 110 6.14 1.05 4.26
C PRO A 110 7.04 2.29 4.32
N ARG A 111 7.01 3.11 3.26
CA ARG A 111 7.69 4.40 3.28
C ARG A 111 7.04 5.30 4.33
N ARG A 112 7.84 5.91 5.19
CA ARG A 112 7.33 6.92 6.13
C ARG A 112 7.02 8.19 5.36
N PHE A 113 5.79 8.68 5.50
CA PHE A 113 5.43 10.01 5.01
C PHE A 113 6.08 11.07 5.90
N SER A 114 6.56 12.14 5.28
CA SER A 114 6.90 13.38 5.98
C SER A 114 5.82 14.39 5.63
N THR A 115 5.11 14.87 6.65
CA THR A 115 4.16 15.98 6.55
C THR A 115 4.86 17.32 6.34
N SER A 116 6.19 17.38 6.50
CA SER A 116 6.97 18.56 6.18
C SER A 116 6.96 18.77 4.67
N PRO A 117 6.70 20.00 4.19
CA PRO A 117 6.86 20.30 2.78
C PRO A 117 8.26 19.88 2.37
N LEU A 118 8.38 19.05 1.33
CA LEU A 118 9.67 18.75 0.74
C LEU A 118 10.36 20.07 0.44
N SER A 119 11.45 20.39 1.16
CA SER A 119 12.27 21.59 0.92
C SER A 119 12.93 21.56 -0.47
N SER A 120 12.81 20.47 -1.21
CA SER A 120 13.10 20.46 -2.64
C SER A 120 11.86 20.88 -3.41
N ALA A 121 11.97 22.05 -4.05
CA ALA A 121 11.22 22.34 -5.26
C ALA A 121 11.23 21.07 -6.14
N LEU A 122 10.07 20.69 -6.67
CA LEU A 122 9.83 19.54 -7.57
C LEU A 122 10.54 19.70 -8.93
N TYR A 123 11.77 20.22 -8.94
CA TYR A 123 12.67 20.46 -10.07
C TYR A 123 13.82 19.43 -10.11
N ARG A 124 13.59 18.16 -9.72
CA ARG A 124 14.57 17.11 -9.99
C ARG A 124 14.33 16.45 -11.35
N SER A 125 15.01 17.03 -12.33
CA SER A 125 15.87 16.38 -13.35
C SER A 125 15.27 15.54 -14.49
N ASN A 126 13.96 15.50 -14.72
CA ASN A 126 13.46 15.12 -16.05
C ASN A 126 12.09 15.76 -16.36
N PRO A 127 12.01 16.82 -17.18
CA PRO A 127 10.72 17.39 -17.59
C PRO A 127 9.84 16.38 -18.33
N ALA A 128 10.41 15.29 -18.88
CA ALA A 128 9.66 14.24 -19.57
C ALA A 128 9.16 13.10 -18.65
N GLY A 129 9.86 12.75 -17.56
CA GLY A 129 9.59 11.52 -16.78
C GLY A 129 8.54 11.68 -15.68
N VAL A 130 7.52 10.83 -15.62
CA VAL A 130 6.44 10.91 -14.60
C VAL A 130 7.00 10.58 -13.23
N LEU A 131 6.67 11.39 -12.22
CA LEU A 131 6.93 11.01 -10.83
C LEU A 131 5.95 9.89 -10.45
N THR A 132 6.40 8.65 -10.65
CA THR A 132 5.77 7.47 -10.06
C THR A 132 6.46 7.18 -8.74
N SER A 133 5.71 6.74 -7.74
CA SER A 133 6.29 6.54 -6.43
C SER A 133 7.05 5.22 -6.35
N ASN A 134 8.30 5.33 -5.90
CA ASN A 134 9.11 4.30 -5.24
C ASN A 134 9.95 3.34 -6.14
N ASP A 135 11.21 3.72 -6.36
CA ASP A 135 12.25 2.90 -7.02
C ASP A 135 12.56 1.56 -6.32
N TYR A 136 12.07 1.34 -5.08
CA TYR A 136 12.43 0.19 -4.25
C TYR A 136 11.33 -0.85 -4.07
N LEU A 137 10.14 -0.67 -4.65
CA LEU A 137 9.03 -1.61 -4.47
C LEU A 137 9.41 -3.04 -4.85
N GLY A 138 10.04 -3.20 -6.02
CA GLY A 138 10.43 -4.52 -6.53
C GLY A 138 11.33 -5.26 -5.55
N SER A 139 12.33 -4.57 -4.99
CA SER A 139 13.23 -5.14 -3.99
C SER A 139 12.52 -5.47 -2.67
N LYS A 140 11.64 -4.58 -2.18
CA LYS A 140 10.87 -4.84 -0.96
C LYS A 140 9.93 -6.03 -1.11
N LEU A 141 9.27 -6.16 -2.27
CA LEU A 141 8.38 -7.27 -2.56
C LEU A 141 9.14 -8.59 -2.68
N GLN A 142 10.32 -8.60 -3.31
CA GLN A 142 11.19 -9.77 -3.35
C GLN A 142 11.60 -10.22 -1.94
N VAL A 143 12.00 -9.28 -1.08
CA VAL A 143 12.37 -9.59 0.31
C VAL A 143 11.15 -10.11 1.09
N LEU A 144 9.98 -9.48 0.94
CA LEU A 144 8.74 -9.94 1.58
C LEU A 144 8.39 -11.37 1.15
N CYS A 145 8.40 -11.67 -0.16
CA CYS A 145 8.12 -13.02 -0.66
C CYS A 145 9.11 -14.03 -0.09
N LYS A 146 10.39 -13.66 -0.04
CA LYS A 146 11.42 -14.55 0.49
C LYS A 146 11.27 -14.80 1.99
N ILE A 147 10.87 -13.80 2.77
CA ILE A 147 10.55 -13.97 4.19
C ILE A 147 9.33 -14.89 4.35
N ILE A 148 8.26 -14.67 3.57
CA ILE A 148 7.07 -15.53 3.61
C ILE A 148 7.44 -16.98 3.30
N GLU A 149 8.31 -17.21 2.32
CA GLU A 149 8.81 -18.55 1.99
C GLU A 149 9.58 -19.20 3.14
N VAL A 150 10.48 -18.46 3.80
CA VAL A 150 11.27 -18.94 4.95
C VAL A 150 10.40 -19.25 6.16
N LEU A 151 9.35 -18.46 6.39
CA LEU A 151 8.43 -18.61 7.53
C LEU A 151 7.31 -19.64 7.27
N ASP A 152 7.16 -20.12 6.04
CA ASP A 152 6.13 -21.11 5.64
C ASP A 152 6.51 -22.53 6.08
N MET A 153 6.20 -22.84 7.34
CA MET A 153 6.42 -24.17 7.90
C MET A 153 5.40 -25.23 7.44
N THR A 154 4.36 -24.85 6.68
CA THR A 154 3.29 -25.78 6.25
C THR A 154 3.77 -26.81 5.23
N LYS A 155 4.85 -26.50 4.52
CA LYS A 155 5.50 -27.41 3.54
C LYS A 155 6.31 -28.52 4.19
N THR A 156 6.51 -28.47 5.50
CA THR A 156 7.38 -29.39 6.23
C THR A 156 6.57 -30.56 6.78
N SER A 157 7.14 -31.78 6.78
CA SER A 157 6.47 -32.99 7.29
C SER A 157 6.11 -32.93 8.78
N LEU A 158 6.70 -31.97 9.51
CA LEU A 158 6.42 -31.61 10.90
C LEU A 158 5.20 -30.68 11.07
N GLY A 159 4.64 -30.17 9.97
CA GLY A 159 3.58 -29.14 9.95
C GLY A 159 2.23 -29.54 10.58
N ARG A 160 2.05 -30.79 11.06
CA ARG A 160 0.82 -31.19 11.75
C ARG A 160 0.65 -30.57 13.15
N GLY A 161 1.71 -29.99 13.72
CA GLY A 161 1.67 -29.40 15.07
C GLY A 161 1.86 -27.87 15.14
N PHE A 162 2.18 -27.20 14.03
CA PHE A 162 2.65 -25.81 14.06
C PHE A 162 1.80 -24.89 13.19
N SER A 163 1.48 -23.72 13.73
CA SER A 163 0.74 -22.67 13.01
C SER A 163 1.66 -21.91 12.06
N ASP A 164 1.11 -21.56 10.91
CA ASP A 164 1.77 -20.69 9.95
C ASP A 164 1.80 -19.25 10.48
N LEU A 165 3.00 -18.77 10.83
CA LEU A 165 3.20 -17.43 11.38
C LEU A 165 2.91 -16.32 10.36
N THR A 166 2.89 -16.63 9.06
CA THR A 166 2.65 -15.64 8.00
C THR A 166 1.18 -15.30 7.78
N VAL A 167 0.28 -16.15 8.29
CA VAL A 167 -1.18 -15.94 8.23
C VAL A 167 -1.80 -15.80 9.62
N SER A 168 -1.08 -16.18 10.67
CA SER A 168 -1.49 -15.96 12.05
C SER A 168 -1.47 -14.46 12.40
N GLY A 169 -2.58 -13.95 12.94
CA GLY A 169 -2.67 -12.57 13.45
C GLY A 169 -2.57 -11.46 12.40
N GLN A 170 -2.69 -11.77 11.10
CA GLN A 170 -2.85 -10.81 9.99
C GLN A 170 -1.72 -9.76 9.81
N SER A 171 -0.66 -9.78 10.62
CA SER A 171 0.38 -8.74 10.60
C SER A 171 1.09 -8.64 9.24
N TRP A 172 1.38 -9.78 8.63
CA TRP A 172 1.94 -9.84 7.27
C TRP A 172 0.97 -9.38 6.19
N LEU A 173 -0.33 -9.60 6.39
CA LEU A 173 -1.36 -9.10 5.49
C LEU A 173 -1.38 -7.57 5.50
N TYR A 174 -1.41 -6.94 6.68
CA TYR A 174 -1.31 -5.49 6.81
C TYR A 174 0.03 -4.95 6.27
N GLN A 175 1.13 -5.67 6.48
CA GLN A 175 2.45 -5.27 6.01
C GLN A 175 2.53 -5.27 4.47
N ALA A 176 2.01 -6.32 3.83
CA ALA A 176 1.94 -6.40 2.37
C ALA A 176 1.00 -5.33 1.80
N PHE A 177 -0.16 -5.13 2.44
CA PHE A 177 -1.09 -4.06 2.07
C PHE A 177 -0.43 -2.69 2.12
N ALA A 178 0.22 -2.32 3.24
CA ALA A 178 0.90 -1.03 3.39
C ALA A 178 2.09 -0.83 2.44
N LEU A 179 2.71 -1.92 1.95
CA LEU A 179 3.77 -1.85 0.94
C LEU A 179 3.23 -1.53 -0.45
N LEU A 180 2.07 -2.09 -0.82
CA LEU A 180 1.46 -1.86 -2.13
C LEU A 180 0.62 -0.58 -2.18
N PHE A 181 -0.09 -0.30 -1.09
CA PHE A 181 -0.96 0.85 -0.91
C PHE A 181 -0.38 1.72 0.18
N SER A 182 0.38 2.72 -0.26
CA SER A 182 1.09 3.62 0.66
C SER A 182 0.09 4.36 1.55
N ALA A 183 0.52 4.72 2.76
CA ALA A 183 -0.23 5.62 3.62
C ALA A 183 -0.49 6.99 2.97
N THR A 184 0.25 7.36 1.92
CA THR A 184 0.07 8.58 1.12
C THR A 184 -1.05 8.48 0.08
N GLY A 185 -1.69 7.33 -0.11
CA GLY A 185 -2.70 7.14 -1.16
C GLY A 185 -2.11 6.77 -2.54
N GLU A 186 -0.78 6.66 -2.64
CA GLU A 186 -0.11 6.15 -3.85
C GLU A 186 -0.50 4.69 -4.10
N VAL A 187 -1.07 4.44 -5.28
CA VAL A 187 -1.24 3.07 -5.80
C VAL A 187 0.01 2.74 -6.59
N GLN A 188 0.90 1.91 -6.07
CA GLN A 188 2.16 1.69 -6.79
C GLN A 188 1.92 0.87 -8.07
N SER A 189 2.47 1.33 -9.19
CA SER A 189 2.43 0.55 -10.43
C SER A 189 3.26 -0.71 -10.25
N LEU A 190 2.61 -1.87 -10.33
CA LEU A 190 3.28 -3.16 -10.24
C LEU A 190 3.99 -3.53 -11.54
N SER A 191 3.96 -2.64 -12.54
CA SER A 191 4.60 -2.85 -13.84
C SER A 191 6.11 -3.01 -13.69
N VAL A 192 6.70 -2.40 -12.67
CA VAL A 192 8.10 -2.60 -12.27
C VAL A 192 8.38 -4.08 -11.94
N ILE A 193 7.43 -4.78 -11.32
CA ILE A 193 7.57 -6.21 -10.97
C ILE A 193 7.59 -7.09 -12.22
N SER A 194 6.93 -6.65 -13.30
CA SER A 194 6.98 -7.37 -14.58
C SER A 194 8.39 -7.45 -15.18
N THR A 195 9.29 -6.54 -14.78
CA THR A 195 10.68 -6.48 -15.23
C THR A 195 11.66 -7.25 -14.33
N LEU A 196 11.21 -7.76 -13.18
CA LEU A 196 12.08 -8.50 -12.26
C LEU A 196 12.43 -9.88 -12.82
N PRO A 197 13.70 -10.31 -12.78
CA PRO A 197 14.10 -11.67 -13.19
C PRO A 197 13.35 -12.78 -12.44
N THR A 198 12.91 -12.49 -11.21
CA THR A 198 12.21 -13.45 -10.32
C THR A 198 10.69 -13.34 -10.39
N ARG A 199 10.11 -12.63 -11.38
CA ARG A 199 8.66 -12.35 -11.45
C ARG A 199 7.79 -13.59 -11.24
N ALA A 200 8.10 -14.70 -11.90
CA ALA A 200 7.31 -15.93 -11.80
C ALA A 200 7.32 -16.51 -10.37
N LEU A 201 8.48 -16.50 -9.71
CA LEU A 201 8.63 -16.97 -8.33
C LEU A 201 7.91 -16.03 -7.34
N THR A 202 8.07 -14.72 -7.51
CA THR A 202 7.40 -13.70 -6.70
C THR A 202 5.87 -13.80 -6.83
N SER A 203 5.35 -13.92 -8.06
CA SER A 203 3.91 -14.10 -8.30
C SER A 203 3.37 -15.38 -7.66
N LYS A 204 4.05 -16.52 -7.88
CA LYS A 204 3.66 -17.80 -7.30
C LYS A 204 3.64 -17.74 -5.77
N CYS A 205 4.69 -17.17 -5.16
CA CYS A 205 4.79 -17.03 -3.71
C CYS A 205 3.61 -16.24 -3.12
N LEU A 206 3.31 -15.07 -3.69
CA LEU A 206 2.18 -14.24 -3.24
C LEU A 206 0.83 -14.92 -3.47
N SER A 207 0.65 -15.58 -4.62
CA SER A 207 -0.56 -16.34 -4.94
C SER A 207 -0.79 -17.46 -3.93
N ASP A 208 0.24 -18.27 -3.66
CA ASP A 208 0.16 -19.38 -2.72
C ASP A 208 -0.06 -18.89 -1.27
N TRP A 209 0.59 -17.80 -0.87
CA TRP A 209 0.38 -17.19 0.46
C TRP A 209 -1.02 -16.59 0.62
N LEU A 210 -1.52 -15.84 -0.36
CA LEU A 210 -2.90 -15.33 -0.33
C LEU A 210 -3.91 -16.47 -0.32
N ARG A 211 -3.65 -17.58 -1.03
CA ARG A 211 -4.52 -18.76 -0.95
C ARG A 211 -4.55 -19.35 0.48
N ARG A 212 -3.40 -19.39 1.17
CA ARG A 212 -3.33 -19.83 2.57
C ARG A 212 -4.06 -18.87 3.51
N ASP A 213 -3.85 -17.56 3.35
CA ASP A 213 -4.54 -16.52 4.13
C ASP A 213 -6.06 -16.55 3.92
N GLN A 214 -6.51 -16.78 2.67
CA GLN A 214 -7.92 -16.95 2.34
C GLN A 214 -8.56 -18.13 3.07
N ASN A 215 -7.82 -19.24 3.27
CA ASN A 215 -8.33 -20.37 4.05
C ASN A 215 -8.53 -20.03 5.53
N VAL A 216 -7.76 -19.08 6.08
CA VAL A 216 -7.99 -18.54 7.42
C VAL A 216 -9.25 -17.69 7.43
N LEU A 217 -9.41 -16.80 6.45
CA LEU A 217 -10.59 -15.96 6.30
C LEU A 217 -11.88 -16.80 6.20
N ARG A 218 -11.89 -17.86 5.38
CA ARG A 218 -13.06 -18.75 5.20
C ARG A 218 -13.53 -19.43 6.48
N ARG A 219 -12.59 -19.74 7.38
CA ARG A 219 -12.85 -20.40 8.67
C ARG A 219 -13.16 -19.40 9.78
N SER A 220 -13.02 -18.10 9.51
CA SER A 220 -13.32 -17.06 10.47
C SER A 220 -14.85 -16.91 10.58
N LYS A 221 -15.35 -16.77 11.80
CA LYS A 221 -16.75 -16.40 12.06
C LYS A 221 -16.92 -14.90 11.81
N ALA A 222 -18.15 -14.38 11.69
CA ALA A 222 -18.41 -12.93 11.71
C ALA A 222 -18.04 -12.32 13.07
N ALA A 223 -16.75 -12.14 13.29
CA ALA A 223 -16.19 -11.26 14.29
C ALA A 223 -15.68 -10.02 13.56
N THR A 224 -15.57 -8.92 14.28
CA THR A 224 -15.18 -7.62 13.75
C THR A 224 -13.76 -7.61 13.16
N SER A 225 -12.86 -8.45 13.69
CA SER A 225 -11.54 -8.72 13.10
C SER A 225 -11.60 -9.36 11.71
N SER A 226 -12.71 -10.02 11.36
CA SER A 226 -12.92 -10.65 10.06
C SER A 226 -13.25 -9.63 8.98
N VAL A 227 -13.88 -8.49 9.33
CA VAL A 227 -14.17 -7.41 8.38
C VAL A 227 -12.89 -6.75 7.89
N SER A 228 -11.99 -6.36 8.81
CA SER A 228 -10.66 -5.85 8.44
C SER A 228 -9.87 -6.87 7.61
N HIS A 229 -9.90 -8.14 8.02
CA HIS A 229 -9.24 -9.21 7.26
C HIS A 229 -9.77 -9.29 5.84
N GLY A 230 -11.09 -9.43 5.67
CA GLY A 230 -11.74 -9.53 4.38
C GLY A 230 -11.44 -8.33 3.50
N LEU A 231 -11.55 -7.12 4.05
CA LEU A 231 -11.26 -5.88 3.33
C LEU A 231 -9.80 -5.84 2.83
N VAL A 232 -8.84 -5.99 3.74
CA VAL A 232 -7.41 -5.91 3.40
C VAL A 232 -6.99 -7.04 2.45
N HIS A 233 -7.50 -8.25 2.67
CA HIS A 233 -7.25 -9.40 1.80
C HIS A 233 -7.73 -9.13 0.38
N MET A 234 -8.97 -8.66 0.23
CA MET A 234 -9.60 -8.43 -1.06
C MET A 234 -8.94 -7.27 -1.81
N LEU A 235 -8.60 -6.18 -1.11
CA LEU A 235 -7.86 -5.04 -1.68
C LEU A 235 -6.44 -5.45 -2.13
N LEU A 236 -5.72 -6.22 -1.31
CA LEU A 236 -4.40 -6.74 -1.65
C LEU A 236 -4.47 -7.64 -2.90
N ARG A 237 -5.46 -8.54 -2.94
CA ARG A 237 -5.66 -9.45 -4.06
C ARG A 237 -6.00 -8.70 -5.35
N SER A 238 -6.88 -7.70 -5.29
CA SER A 238 -7.27 -6.91 -6.46
C SER A 238 -6.10 -6.10 -7.02
N GLY A 239 -5.30 -5.48 -6.16
CA GLY A 239 -4.10 -4.73 -6.56
C GLY A 239 -3.11 -5.55 -7.37
N ILE A 240 -2.88 -6.81 -6.99
CA ILE A 240 -1.93 -7.69 -7.70
C ILE A 240 -2.58 -8.54 -8.82
N TYR A 241 -3.91 -8.52 -8.95
CA TYR A 241 -4.63 -9.45 -9.81
C TYR A 241 -4.23 -9.30 -11.28
N HIS A 242 -4.37 -8.11 -11.84
CA HIS A 242 -4.15 -7.88 -13.27
C HIS A 242 -2.69 -7.99 -13.69
N GLU A 243 -1.75 -7.78 -12.75
CA GLU A 243 -0.33 -7.68 -13.05
C GLU A 243 0.46 -8.97 -12.77
N LEU A 244 0.09 -9.69 -11.70
CA LEU A 244 0.79 -10.88 -11.23
C LEU A 244 -0.03 -12.16 -11.34
N LEU A 245 -1.34 -12.12 -11.10
CA LEU A 245 -2.18 -13.32 -10.95
C LEU A 245 -2.96 -13.71 -12.22
N ARG A 246 -3.33 -12.76 -13.08
CA ARG A 246 -4.09 -12.98 -14.34
C ARG A 246 -3.51 -14.08 -15.25
N PRO A 247 -2.19 -14.28 -15.38
CA PRO A 247 -1.64 -15.36 -16.22
C PRO A 247 -1.89 -16.77 -15.67
N HIS A 248 -2.29 -16.90 -14.40
CA HIS A 248 -2.42 -18.18 -13.68
C HIS A 248 -3.88 -18.50 -13.36
N SER A 249 -4.80 -18.26 -14.30
CA SER A 249 -6.11 -18.94 -14.46
C SER A 249 -6.88 -19.40 -13.21
N GLU A 250 -6.83 -18.69 -12.09
CA GLU A 250 -7.79 -18.90 -11.01
C GLU A 250 -9.06 -18.15 -11.40
N PRO A 251 -10.20 -18.82 -11.59
CA PRO A 251 -11.46 -18.14 -11.84
C PRO A 251 -11.73 -17.17 -10.70
N LEU A 252 -12.21 -15.98 -11.02
CA LEU A 252 -12.76 -15.04 -10.04
C LEU A 252 -13.83 -15.67 -9.14
N ALA A 253 -14.56 -16.65 -9.68
CA ALA A 253 -15.52 -17.50 -8.97
C ALA A 253 -14.88 -18.43 -7.90
N ALA A 254 -13.55 -18.58 -7.85
CA ALA A 254 -12.84 -19.36 -6.84
C ALA A 254 -12.56 -18.58 -5.55
N ILE A 255 -12.98 -17.30 -5.47
CA ILE A 255 -13.11 -16.60 -4.19
C ILE A 255 -14.33 -17.19 -3.46
N SER A 256 -14.16 -18.40 -2.93
CA SER A 256 -15.26 -19.21 -2.43
C SER A 256 -15.89 -18.65 -1.15
N THR A 257 -17.14 -19.05 -0.97
CA THR A 257 -18.03 -18.85 0.19
C THR A 257 -17.31 -18.96 1.54
N CYS A 258 -17.40 -17.91 2.35
CA CYS A 258 -17.13 -17.98 3.78
C CYS A 258 -18.15 -18.89 4.48
N GLN A 259 -17.77 -19.48 5.62
CA GLN A 259 -18.71 -20.30 6.41
C GLN A 259 -19.87 -19.47 6.97
N ASP A 260 -19.64 -18.17 7.19
CA ASP A 260 -20.63 -17.22 7.68
C ASP A 260 -21.34 -16.54 6.51
N SER A 261 -22.62 -16.84 6.34
CA SER A 261 -23.42 -16.33 5.22
C SER A 261 -23.68 -14.83 5.30
N LEU A 262 -23.76 -14.25 6.51
CA LEU A 262 -23.96 -12.81 6.67
C LEU A 262 -22.70 -12.06 6.30
N PHE A 263 -21.55 -12.51 6.81
CA PHE A 263 -20.26 -11.93 6.43
C PHE A 263 -19.99 -12.04 4.93
N GLU A 264 -20.32 -13.18 4.32
CA GLU A 264 -20.22 -13.36 2.88
C GLU A 264 -21.10 -12.36 2.12
N ALA A 265 -22.37 -12.22 2.50
CA ALA A 265 -23.34 -11.38 1.79
C ALA A 265 -23.12 -9.88 2.01
N GLU A 266 -22.71 -9.46 3.21
CA GLU A 266 -22.58 -8.05 3.59
C GLU A 266 -21.20 -7.47 3.29
N VAL A 267 -20.14 -8.30 3.31
CA VAL A 267 -18.75 -7.83 3.16
C VAL A 267 -18.08 -8.40 1.90
N ILE A 268 -17.98 -9.73 1.80
CA ILE A 268 -17.15 -10.36 0.77
C ILE A 268 -17.76 -10.20 -0.62
N TYR A 269 -19.05 -10.47 -0.79
CA TYR A 269 -19.72 -10.39 -2.08
C TYR A 269 -19.73 -8.95 -2.64
N PRO A 270 -20.09 -7.90 -1.88
CA PRO A 270 -19.97 -6.53 -2.35
C PRO A 270 -18.53 -6.13 -2.71
N LEU A 271 -17.52 -6.56 -1.94
CA LEU A 271 -16.11 -6.34 -2.28
C LEU A 271 -15.71 -7.04 -3.58
N GLN A 272 -16.15 -8.29 -3.80
CA GLN A 272 -15.89 -9.01 -5.04
C GLN A 272 -16.49 -8.27 -6.24
N GLN A 273 -17.75 -7.85 -6.13
CA GLN A 273 -18.42 -7.08 -7.17
C GLN A 273 -17.68 -5.76 -7.43
N LEU A 274 -17.34 -5.03 -6.38
CA LEU A 274 -16.65 -3.74 -6.53
C LEU A 274 -15.26 -3.89 -7.14
N LEU A 275 -14.48 -4.90 -6.78
CA LEU A 275 -13.06 -4.97 -7.15
C LEU A 275 -12.83 -5.70 -8.46
N PHE A 276 -13.75 -6.56 -8.87
CA PHE A 276 -13.53 -7.44 -10.02
C PHE A 276 -14.66 -7.46 -11.06
N SER A 277 -15.85 -6.94 -10.74
CA SER A 277 -16.89 -6.74 -11.75
C SER A 277 -16.69 -5.42 -12.50
N VAL A 278 -17.33 -5.30 -13.66
CA VAL A 278 -17.35 -4.08 -14.48
C VAL A 278 -18.76 -3.51 -14.66
N ASP A 279 -19.76 -4.12 -13.99
CA ASP A 279 -21.14 -3.63 -13.98
C ASP A 279 -21.36 -2.43 -13.06
N SER A 280 -22.14 -1.44 -13.50
CA SER A 280 -22.44 -0.23 -12.74
C SER A 280 -23.26 -0.50 -11.46
N SER A 281 -24.00 -1.60 -11.39
CA SER A 281 -24.75 -2.02 -10.20
C SER A 281 -23.86 -2.26 -8.98
N ARG A 282 -22.54 -2.47 -9.19
CA ARG A 282 -21.56 -2.63 -8.10
C ARG A 282 -21.46 -1.40 -7.19
N PHE A 283 -21.77 -0.20 -7.69
CA PHE A 283 -21.69 1.03 -6.89
C PHE A 283 -22.71 1.05 -5.75
N SER A 284 -23.94 0.61 -6.00
CA SER A 284 -24.96 0.51 -4.94
C SER A 284 -24.59 -0.53 -3.88
N GLY A 285 -24.00 -1.66 -4.30
CA GLY A 285 -23.47 -2.65 -3.35
C GLY A 285 -22.32 -2.08 -2.52
N ALA A 286 -21.45 -1.30 -3.14
CA ALA A 286 -20.30 -0.70 -2.49
C ALA A 286 -20.64 0.45 -1.54
N THR A 287 -21.62 1.31 -1.86
CA THR A 287 -22.09 2.35 -0.94
C THR A 287 -22.72 1.74 0.31
N LYS A 288 -23.54 0.67 0.15
CA LYS A 288 -24.09 -0.09 1.29
C LYS A 288 -23.01 -0.78 2.13
N LEU A 289 -22.01 -1.38 1.48
CA LEU A 289 -20.85 -1.95 2.16
C LEU A 289 -20.12 -0.88 2.97
N LEU A 290 -19.87 0.28 2.37
CA LEU A 290 -19.13 1.36 3.01
C LEU A 290 -19.91 1.92 4.21
N ASP A 291 -21.22 2.10 4.08
CA ASP A 291 -22.13 2.46 5.19
C ASP A 291 -22.04 1.44 6.34
N HIS A 292 -22.15 0.15 6.03
CA HIS A 292 -21.97 -0.93 7.00
C HIS A 292 -20.63 -0.86 7.71
N ILE A 293 -19.53 -0.68 6.98
CA ILE A 293 -18.17 -0.62 7.56
C ILE A 293 -17.96 0.66 8.37
N ILE A 294 -18.46 1.82 7.91
CA ILE A 294 -18.37 3.10 8.62
C ILE A 294 -19.13 3.05 9.94
N SER A 295 -20.26 2.33 10.00
CA SER A 295 -20.97 2.06 11.26
C SER A 295 -20.10 1.30 12.28
N GLN A 296 -19.09 0.56 11.80
CA GLN A 296 -18.14 -0.24 12.57
C GLN A 296 -16.69 0.28 12.48
N VAL A 297 -16.48 1.56 12.15
CA VAL A 297 -15.15 2.14 11.87
C VAL A 297 -14.14 1.94 13.01
N ASN A 298 -14.63 1.87 14.24
CA ASN A 298 -13.85 1.63 15.46
C ASN A 298 -13.26 0.22 15.57
N GLN A 299 -13.57 -0.64 14.63
CA GLN A 299 -13.18 -2.05 14.63
C GLN A 299 -12.61 -2.48 13.27
N THR A 300 -12.60 -1.57 12.30
CA THR A 300 -12.09 -1.80 10.97
C THR A 300 -10.84 -0.96 10.72
N ASP A 301 -9.86 -1.51 10.00
CA ASP A 301 -8.64 -0.78 9.63
C ASP A 301 -8.97 0.46 8.80
N ALA A 302 -8.79 1.65 9.36
CA ALA A 302 -9.20 2.89 8.70
C ALA A 302 -8.39 3.23 7.47
N ASN A 303 -7.13 2.79 7.39
CA ASN A 303 -6.34 2.97 6.17
C ASN A 303 -6.93 2.14 5.02
N ALA A 304 -7.42 0.94 5.30
CA ALA A 304 -8.13 0.12 4.33
C ALA A 304 -9.49 0.72 3.92
N ILE A 305 -10.26 1.30 4.86
CA ILE A 305 -11.53 1.98 4.54
C ILE A 305 -11.28 3.21 3.66
N VAL A 306 -10.32 4.06 4.01
CA VAL A 306 -9.97 5.23 3.20
C VAL A 306 -9.48 4.80 1.82
N HIS A 307 -8.74 3.70 1.72
CA HIS A 307 -8.34 3.17 0.42
C HIS A 307 -9.53 2.64 -0.40
N LEU A 308 -10.53 2.01 0.23
CA LEU A 308 -11.77 1.63 -0.43
C LEU A 308 -12.51 2.87 -0.98
N VAL A 309 -12.55 3.95 -0.20
CA VAL A 309 -13.11 5.24 -0.63
C VAL A 309 -12.35 5.82 -1.82
N GLU A 310 -11.02 5.77 -1.82
CA GLU A 310 -10.19 6.22 -2.96
C GLU A 310 -10.53 5.42 -4.23
N LEU A 311 -10.63 4.09 -4.12
CA LEU A 311 -11.02 3.23 -5.24
C LEU A 311 -12.41 3.57 -5.78
N LEU A 312 -13.37 3.79 -4.88
CA LEU A 312 -14.73 4.20 -5.25
C LEU A 312 -14.74 5.58 -5.92
N SER A 313 -14.06 6.56 -5.33
CA SER A 313 -13.97 7.93 -5.86
C SER A 313 -13.34 7.95 -7.24
N ARG A 314 -12.29 7.14 -7.45
CA ARG A 314 -11.64 6.93 -8.73
C ARG A 314 -12.60 6.37 -9.78
N ASP A 315 -13.34 5.32 -9.45
CA ASP A 315 -14.32 4.71 -10.35
C ASP A 315 -15.53 5.64 -10.58
N THR A 316 -15.95 6.42 -9.59
CA THR A 316 -16.99 7.45 -9.76
C THR A 316 -16.53 8.58 -10.67
N ALA A 317 -15.27 9.04 -10.56
CA ALA A 317 -14.74 10.13 -11.39
C ALA A 317 -14.76 9.79 -12.88
N ILE A 318 -14.44 8.56 -13.28
CA ILE A 318 -14.53 8.14 -14.69
C ILE A 318 -15.99 8.03 -15.17
N HIS A 319 -16.93 7.64 -14.31
CA HIS A 319 -18.34 7.51 -14.68
C HIS A 319 -19.14 8.83 -14.58
N ALA A 320 -18.62 9.83 -13.88
CA ALA A 320 -19.27 11.13 -13.72
C ALA A 320 -19.50 11.85 -15.06
N LYS A 321 -18.73 11.51 -16.10
CA LYS A 321 -18.82 12.10 -17.44
C LYS A 321 -19.87 11.49 -18.37
N GLY A 322 -20.62 10.48 -17.92
CA GLY A 322 -21.67 9.85 -18.73
C GLY A 322 -21.17 8.94 -19.87
N HIS A 323 -19.88 8.96 -20.20
CA HIS A 323 -19.20 8.02 -21.10
C HIS A 323 -17.90 7.53 -20.43
N ALA A 324 -17.60 6.23 -20.52
CA ALA A 324 -16.34 5.66 -20.04
C ALA A 324 -15.18 5.97 -21.00
N ASP A 325 -14.98 7.25 -21.30
CA ASP A 325 -13.80 7.75 -22.00
C ASP A 325 -12.88 8.40 -20.96
N PHE A 326 -11.57 8.25 -21.14
CA PHE A 326 -10.58 8.91 -20.28
C PHE A 326 -10.50 10.42 -20.57
N GLU A 327 -11.10 10.92 -21.65
CA GLU A 327 -11.06 12.33 -22.03
C GLU A 327 -11.45 13.30 -20.89
N GLY A 328 -10.53 14.21 -20.58
CA GLY A 328 -10.64 15.22 -19.52
C GLY A 328 -10.71 14.66 -18.10
N LEU A 329 -10.36 13.38 -17.89
CA LEU A 329 -10.21 12.81 -16.55
C LEU A 329 -8.95 13.39 -15.90
N LEU A 330 -9.12 14.00 -14.73
CA LEU A 330 -8.01 14.39 -13.86
C LEU A 330 -7.87 13.33 -12.77
N ALA A 331 -6.71 12.69 -12.66
CA ALA A 331 -6.45 11.76 -11.58
C ALA A 331 -4.94 11.64 -11.29
N PRO A 332 -4.56 11.10 -10.12
CA PRO A 332 -3.21 10.60 -9.90
C PRO A 332 -2.80 9.62 -11.01
N PHE A 333 -1.53 9.64 -11.40
CA PHE A 333 -1.05 8.79 -12.49
C PHE A 333 -1.33 7.28 -12.24
N SER A 334 -1.19 6.84 -11.00
CA SER A 334 -1.46 5.48 -10.56
C SER A 334 -2.92 5.08 -10.70
N TRP A 335 -3.83 6.03 -10.43
CA TRP A 335 -5.26 5.85 -10.63
C TRP A 335 -5.56 5.68 -12.10
N LEU A 336 -4.97 6.51 -12.97
CA LEU A 336 -5.11 6.37 -14.42
C LEU A 336 -4.61 5.01 -14.90
N MET A 337 -3.45 4.54 -14.43
CA MET A 337 -2.93 3.21 -14.76
C MET A 337 -3.89 2.08 -14.36
N ALA A 338 -4.44 2.15 -13.14
CA ALA A 338 -5.36 1.15 -12.64
C ALA A 338 -6.71 1.16 -13.39
N LEU A 339 -7.25 2.35 -13.66
CA LEU A 339 -8.45 2.53 -14.47
C LEU A 339 -8.24 2.03 -15.90
N ALA A 340 -7.14 2.41 -16.54
CA ALA A 340 -6.76 1.98 -17.88
C ALA A 340 -6.76 0.45 -17.97
N HIS A 341 -6.11 -0.24 -17.02
CA HIS A 341 -6.11 -1.71 -17.00
C HIS A 341 -7.49 -2.35 -16.80
N ARG A 342 -8.40 -1.66 -16.09
CA ARG A 342 -9.73 -2.16 -15.79
C ARG A 342 -10.72 -1.93 -16.92
N TYR A 343 -10.72 -0.75 -17.53
CA TYR A 343 -11.73 -0.32 -18.49
C TYR A 343 -11.27 -0.33 -19.96
N HIS A 344 -10.04 -0.80 -20.29
CA HIS A 344 -9.51 -0.69 -21.67
C HIS A 344 -10.42 -1.24 -22.79
N ASP A 345 -11.32 -2.18 -22.48
CA ASP A 345 -12.20 -2.84 -23.46
C ASP A 345 -13.69 -2.53 -23.24
N ILE A 346 -14.05 -1.65 -22.30
CA ILE A 346 -15.45 -1.50 -21.86
C ILE A 346 -15.96 -0.10 -22.15
N TYR A 347 -16.72 0.00 -23.23
CA TYR A 347 -17.63 1.12 -23.46
C TYR A 347 -18.96 0.83 -22.76
N SER A 348 -19.14 1.34 -21.56
CA SER A 348 -20.47 1.43 -20.96
C SER A 348 -20.65 2.78 -20.29
N PRO A 349 -21.70 3.53 -20.65
CA PRO A 349 -22.02 4.78 -19.98
C PRO A 349 -22.34 4.47 -18.51
N GLY A 350 -21.55 5.05 -17.60
CA GLY A 350 -21.85 5.01 -16.18
C GLY A 350 -22.81 6.12 -15.79
N SER A 351 -23.59 5.90 -14.75
CA SER A 351 -24.41 6.94 -14.13
C SER A 351 -23.69 7.54 -12.92
N ASN A 352 -23.75 8.87 -12.79
CA ASN A 352 -23.23 9.59 -11.62
C ASN A 352 -24.20 9.56 -10.41
N ALA A 353 -25.25 8.73 -10.45
CA ALA A 353 -26.31 8.73 -9.44
C ALA A 353 -25.83 8.44 -8.00
N HIS A 354 -24.67 7.81 -7.83
CA HIS A 354 -24.13 7.42 -6.52
C HIS A 354 -23.19 8.45 -5.90
N LEU A 355 -22.79 9.50 -6.63
CA LEU A 355 -21.86 10.50 -6.09
C LEU A 355 -22.40 11.20 -4.84
N PRO A 356 -23.67 11.62 -4.75
CA PRO A 356 -24.20 12.20 -3.52
C PRO A 356 -24.10 11.26 -2.31
N GLU A 357 -24.44 9.97 -2.48
CA GLU A 357 -24.32 8.97 -1.43
C GLU A 357 -22.87 8.78 -0.98
N LEU A 358 -21.94 8.71 -1.94
CA LEU A 358 -20.51 8.59 -1.65
C LEU A 358 -19.99 9.81 -0.88
N LEU A 359 -20.35 11.03 -1.28
CA LEU A 359 -19.92 12.26 -0.60
C LEU A 359 -20.41 12.31 0.85
N LEU A 360 -21.66 11.89 1.10
CA LEU A 360 -22.20 11.78 2.46
C LEU A 360 -21.42 10.76 3.31
N LEU A 361 -21.11 9.60 2.76
CA LEU A 361 -20.33 8.57 3.46
C LEU A 361 -18.88 9.04 3.73
N ILE A 362 -18.26 9.78 2.80
CA ILE A 362 -16.93 10.38 3.02
C ILE A 362 -16.97 11.39 4.17
N LYS A 363 -18.00 12.24 4.22
CA LYS A 363 -18.21 13.18 5.32
C LYS A 363 -18.38 12.46 6.66
N GLU A 364 -19.23 11.43 6.71
CA GLU A 364 -19.44 10.64 7.93
C GLU A 364 -18.15 9.96 8.40
N LEU A 365 -17.39 9.35 7.47
CA LEU A 365 -16.11 8.74 7.78
C LEU A 365 -15.13 9.76 8.35
N SER A 366 -15.00 10.93 7.72
CA SER A 366 -14.13 12.01 8.21
C SER A 366 -14.50 12.43 9.63
N LEU A 367 -15.79 12.64 9.92
CA LEU A 367 -16.27 12.99 11.26
C LEU A 367 -15.91 11.92 12.29
N LYS A 368 -16.15 10.63 11.98
CA LYS A 368 -15.79 9.55 12.89
C LYS A 368 -14.29 9.41 13.10
N LEU A 369 -13.47 9.64 12.08
CA LEU A 369 -12.01 9.64 12.22
C LEU A 369 -11.54 10.79 13.12
N ARG A 370 -12.04 12.00 12.91
CA ARG A 370 -11.60 13.22 13.63
C ARG A 370 -12.15 13.34 15.04
N PHE A 371 -13.41 12.96 15.27
CA PHE A 371 -14.11 13.24 16.52
C PHE A 371 -14.70 12.00 17.19
N GLY A 372 -14.73 10.85 16.50
CA GLY A 372 -15.20 9.59 17.08
C GLY A 372 -14.45 9.20 18.34
N SER A 373 -14.98 8.22 19.07
CA SER A 373 -14.45 7.74 20.35
C SER A 373 -12.92 7.54 20.30
N SER A 374 -12.20 8.36 21.09
CA SER A 374 -10.74 8.43 21.05
C SER A 374 -10.08 7.08 21.31
N GLY A 375 -9.11 6.68 20.48
CA GLY A 375 -8.37 5.44 20.65
C GLY A 375 -9.12 4.18 20.17
N LEU A 376 -10.16 4.32 19.35
CA LEU A 376 -10.84 3.18 18.72
C LEU A 376 -10.54 3.01 17.22
N CYS A 377 -9.80 3.91 16.58
CA CYS A 377 -9.45 3.73 15.17
C CYS A 377 -8.14 2.95 15.03
N GLN A 378 -8.15 1.85 14.26
CA GLN A 378 -6.96 1.04 13.99
C GLN A 378 -6.36 1.35 12.61
N VAL A 379 -5.03 1.39 12.52
CA VAL A 379 -4.23 1.47 11.29
C VAL A 379 -3.10 0.46 11.39
N GLY A 380 -3.08 -0.52 10.49
CA GLY A 380 -2.15 -1.65 10.48
C GLY A 380 -2.27 -2.53 11.73
N GLY A 381 -3.49 -2.71 12.24
CA GLY A 381 -3.77 -3.47 13.46
C GLY A 381 -3.28 -2.81 14.75
N LYS A 382 -2.91 -1.52 14.71
CA LYS A 382 -2.47 -0.72 15.87
C LYS A 382 -3.33 0.52 16.01
N TRP A 383 -3.43 1.08 17.20
CA TRP A 383 -4.13 2.34 17.41
C TRP A 383 -3.50 3.47 16.60
N ALA A 384 -4.35 4.23 15.90
CA ALA A 384 -3.92 5.32 15.06
C ALA A 384 -3.39 6.50 15.91
N LEU A 385 -2.24 7.04 15.50
CA LEU A 385 -1.73 8.31 16.01
C LEU A 385 -2.46 9.48 15.36
N PRO A 386 -2.55 10.66 16.01
CA PRO A 386 -3.22 11.83 15.43
C PRO A 386 -2.72 12.24 14.04
N ALA A 387 -1.41 12.21 13.82
CA ALA A 387 -0.82 12.51 12.51
C ALA A 387 -1.26 11.50 11.41
N GLN A 388 -1.60 10.27 11.77
CA GLN A 388 -2.16 9.30 10.82
C GLN A 388 -3.61 9.66 10.48
N ILE A 389 -4.41 10.06 11.48
CA ILE A 389 -5.77 10.54 11.27
C ILE A 389 -5.79 11.78 10.37
N ASP A 390 -4.84 12.71 10.55
CA ASP A 390 -4.69 13.88 9.68
C ASP A 390 -4.44 13.48 8.23
N LEU A 391 -3.54 12.52 8.01
CA LEU A 391 -3.21 12.01 6.68
C LEU A 391 -4.40 11.29 6.03
N LEU A 392 -5.16 10.51 6.81
CA LEU A 392 -6.37 9.86 6.32
C LEU A 392 -7.43 10.89 5.89
N ASN A 393 -7.65 11.95 6.68
CA ASN A 393 -8.56 13.03 6.31
C ASN A 393 -8.08 13.82 5.09
N LEU A 394 -6.78 14.05 4.97
CA LEU A 394 -6.19 14.68 3.80
C LEU A 394 -6.44 13.86 2.52
N ARG A 395 -6.36 12.52 2.61
CA ARG A 395 -6.67 11.61 1.50
C ARG A 395 -8.14 11.60 1.10
N LEU A 396 -9.04 11.73 2.07
CA LEU A 396 -10.47 11.92 1.80
C LEU A 396 -10.71 13.26 1.07
N CYS A 397 -10.04 14.34 1.49
CA CYS A 397 -10.09 15.63 0.79
C CYS A 397 -9.54 15.53 -0.64
N TRP A 398 -8.42 14.83 -0.85
CA TRP A 398 -7.88 14.60 -2.19
C TRP A 398 -8.87 13.87 -3.08
N SER A 399 -9.55 12.85 -2.56
CA SER A 399 -10.55 12.08 -3.31
C SER A 399 -11.68 12.96 -3.84
N ILE A 400 -12.23 13.84 -2.99
CA ILE A 400 -13.29 14.78 -3.42
C ILE A 400 -12.71 15.87 -4.34
N ALA A 401 -11.52 16.39 -4.05
CA ALA A 401 -10.89 17.43 -4.86
C ALA A 401 -10.58 16.94 -6.30
N ILE A 402 -10.19 15.69 -6.46
CA ILE A 402 -10.00 15.03 -7.75
C ILE A 402 -11.34 14.93 -8.51
N ILE A 403 -12.42 14.56 -7.81
CA ILE A 403 -13.78 14.55 -8.40
C ILE A 403 -14.15 15.97 -8.86
N VAL A 404 -14.03 16.99 -8.00
CA VAL A 404 -14.29 18.41 -8.35
C VAL A 404 -13.47 18.86 -9.56
N GLY A 405 -12.20 18.44 -9.64
CA GLY A 405 -11.32 18.71 -10.77
C GLY A 405 -11.76 18.04 -12.08
N THR A 406 -12.51 16.93 -11.98
CA THR A 406 -13.00 16.14 -13.13
C THR A 406 -14.39 16.56 -13.59
N LEU A 407 -15.27 16.95 -12.66
CA LEU A 407 -16.63 17.40 -12.97
C LEU A 407 -16.62 18.62 -13.91
N GLU A 408 -17.63 18.73 -14.75
CA GLU A 408 -17.86 19.92 -15.56
C GLU A 408 -18.27 21.10 -14.67
N THR A 409 -18.01 22.32 -15.12
CA THR A 409 -18.27 23.53 -14.32
C THR A 409 -19.74 23.67 -13.94
N GLU A 410 -20.64 23.18 -14.79
CA GLU A 410 -22.10 23.24 -14.63
C GLU A 410 -22.69 21.92 -14.07
N ASP A 411 -21.87 20.98 -13.61
CA ASP A 411 -22.37 19.70 -13.06
C ASP A 411 -23.24 19.94 -11.82
N PRO A 412 -24.43 19.32 -11.72
CA PRO A 412 -25.36 19.53 -10.60
C PRO A 412 -24.77 19.11 -9.24
N ASN A 413 -23.77 18.23 -9.21
CA ASN A 413 -23.12 17.78 -7.98
C ASN A 413 -21.93 18.65 -7.55
N MET A 414 -21.52 19.64 -8.36
CA MET A 414 -20.40 20.52 -8.05
C MET A 414 -20.57 21.22 -6.70
N GLY A 415 -21.76 21.79 -6.45
CA GLY A 415 -22.07 22.47 -5.20
C GLY A 415 -21.99 21.54 -3.98
N LEU A 416 -22.54 20.33 -4.10
CA LEU A 416 -22.50 19.32 -3.05
C LEU A 416 -21.06 18.88 -2.75
N ALA A 417 -20.24 18.66 -3.78
CA ALA A 417 -18.84 18.25 -3.61
C ALA A 417 -18.00 19.34 -2.93
N LEU A 418 -18.19 20.61 -3.29
CA LEU A 418 -17.53 21.75 -2.65
C LEU A 418 -17.96 21.93 -1.19
N GLN A 419 -19.26 21.82 -0.91
CA GLN A 419 -19.77 21.84 0.47
C GLN A 419 -19.19 20.70 1.30
N THR A 420 -19.15 19.49 0.73
CA THR A 420 -18.58 18.33 1.42
C THR A 420 -17.10 18.55 1.74
N LEU A 421 -16.30 19.12 0.82
CA LEU A 421 -14.91 19.51 1.11
C LEU A 421 -14.81 20.49 2.27
N GLN A 422 -15.65 21.52 2.31
CA GLN A 422 -15.68 22.49 3.40
C GLN A 422 -16.00 21.80 4.73
N ASP A 423 -17.01 20.93 4.77
CA ASP A 423 -17.40 20.16 5.96
C ASP A 423 -16.28 19.23 6.46
N LEU A 424 -15.49 18.64 5.56
CA LEU A 424 -14.32 17.81 5.92
C LEU A 424 -13.20 18.62 6.59
N THR A 425 -13.17 19.93 6.35
CA THR A 425 -12.17 20.84 6.92
C THR A 425 -12.64 21.61 8.13
N ASP A 426 -13.96 21.64 8.35
CA ASP A 426 -14.56 22.28 9.51
C ASP A 426 -14.16 21.54 10.77
N ASP A 427 -13.44 22.25 11.63
CA ASP A 427 -12.76 21.70 12.78
C ASP A 427 -13.52 21.97 14.09
N GLU A 428 -14.73 22.52 13.97
CA GLU A 428 -15.65 22.62 15.09
C GLU A 428 -16.02 21.21 15.58
N ILE A 429 -15.79 20.95 16.86
CA ILE A 429 -16.12 19.67 17.48
C ILE A 429 -17.64 19.61 17.64
N PRO A 430 -18.34 18.67 16.99
CA PRO A 430 -19.79 18.60 17.13
C PRO A 430 -20.19 18.28 18.59
N PRO A 431 -21.33 18.78 19.08
CA PRO A 431 -21.75 18.64 20.48
C PRO A 431 -21.81 17.20 20.99
N GLU A 432 -22.07 16.24 20.10
CA GLU A 432 -22.11 14.81 20.41
C GLU A 432 -20.72 14.19 20.69
N TYR A 433 -19.63 14.90 20.39
CA TYR A 433 -18.26 14.44 20.61
C TYR A 433 -17.56 15.25 21.70
N GLN A 434 -16.70 14.57 22.47
CA GLN A 434 -15.99 15.17 23.61
C GLN A 434 -14.52 15.47 23.32
N ARG A 435 -13.96 14.91 22.25
CA ARG A 435 -12.51 14.91 21.98
C ARG A 435 -12.22 14.95 20.50
N ARG A 436 -11.00 15.39 20.20
CA ARG A 436 -10.41 15.40 18.87
C ARG A 436 -9.30 14.35 18.77
N ASN A 437 -9.28 13.62 17.67
CA ASN A 437 -8.27 12.62 17.32
C ASN A 437 -7.27 13.12 16.26
N SER A 438 -7.56 14.23 15.58
CA SER A 438 -6.68 14.92 14.63
C SER A 438 -5.85 16.04 15.30
N THR A 439 -4.92 16.65 14.56
CA THR A 439 -4.16 17.83 15.00
C THR A 439 -4.68 19.12 14.38
N SER A 440 -4.62 20.24 15.13
CA SER A 440 -5.11 21.56 14.72
C SER A 440 -4.35 22.22 13.58
N THR A 441 -3.24 21.64 13.15
CA THR A 441 -2.36 22.17 12.09
C THR A 441 -2.31 21.23 10.89
N ALA A 442 -3.29 20.34 10.77
CA ALA A 442 -3.32 19.37 9.68
C ALA A 442 -3.51 20.05 8.31
N LEU A 443 -2.80 19.55 7.30
CA LEU A 443 -2.82 20.12 5.94
C LEU A 443 -4.21 20.04 5.27
N TYR A 444 -5.10 19.16 5.72
CA TYR A 444 -6.43 19.06 5.14
C TYR A 444 -7.23 20.35 5.36
N HIS A 445 -6.94 21.15 6.39
CA HIS A 445 -7.59 22.44 6.65
C HIS A 445 -7.42 23.47 5.53
N GLU A 446 -6.41 23.33 4.67
CA GLU A 446 -6.25 24.23 3.51
C GLU A 446 -7.47 24.16 2.56
N PHE A 447 -8.16 23.01 2.50
CA PHE A 447 -9.36 22.83 1.67
C PHE A 447 -10.57 23.66 2.13
N SER A 448 -10.54 24.28 3.32
CA SER A 448 -11.57 25.24 3.76
C SER A 448 -11.71 26.45 2.83
N LYS A 449 -10.63 26.77 2.09
CA LYS A 449 -10.58 27.88 1.11
C LYS A 449 -11.14 27.49 -0.26
N SER A 450 -11.68 26.27 -0.42
CA SER A 450 -12.23 25.77 -1.67
C SER A 450 -13.58 26.41 -1.97
N THR A 451 -13.58 27.37 -2.87
CA THR A 451 -14.78 28.13 -3.31
C THR A 451 -15.27 27.74 -4.71
N GLY A 452 -14.49 26.95 -5.44
CA GLY A 452 -14.80 26.51 -6.80
C GLY A 452 -13.69 25.65 -7.38
N LYS A 453 -13.88 25.15 -8.61
CA LYS A 453 -12.95 24.22 -9.28
C LYS A 453 -11.49 24.71 -9.27
N VAL A 454 -11.27 25.99 -9.58
CA VAL A 454 -9.91 26.59 -9.66
C VAL A 454 -9.22 26.65 -8.29
N SER A 455 -9.91 27.08 -7.22
CA SER A 455 -9.31 27.15 -5.88
C SER A 455 -9.06 25.74 -5.32
N THR A 456 -9.98 24.80 -5.53
CA THR A 456 -9.80 23.39 -5.17
C THR A 456 -8.59 22.76 -5.86
N LEU A 457 -8.43 22.99 -7.18
CA LEU A 457 -7.28 22.48 -7.94
C LEU A 457 -5.96 23.05 -7.45
N ARG A 458 -5.92 24.34 -7.07
CA ARG A 458 -4.74 24.97 -6.49
C ARG A 458 -4.30 24.25 -5.21
N ILE A 459 -5.22 24.10 -4.26
CA ILE A 459 -4.96 23.45 -2.97
C ILE A 459 -4.58 21.97 -3.18
N LEU A 460 -5.23 21.28 -4.12
CA LEU A 460 -4.88 19.92 -4.49
C LEU A 460 -3.43 19.83 -4.99
N CYS A 461 -3.02 20.69 -5.93
CA CYS A 461 -1.63 20.69 -6.43
C CYS A 461 -0.61 21.06 -5.33
N GLU A 462 -1.01 21.90 -4.38
CA GLU A 462 -0.16 22.30 -3.26
C GLU A 462 -0.02 21.22 -2.19
N THR A 463 -1.01 20.36 -1.99
CA THR A 463 -1.02 19.33 -0.94
C THR A 463 -0.68 17.93 -1.47
N PHE A 464 -1.08 17.61 -2.70
CA PHE A 464 -0.79 16.35 -3.38
C PHE A 464 0.55 16.41 -4.11
N ARG A 465 1.64 16.16 -3.37
CA ARG A 465 3.02 16.28 -3.90
C ARG A 465 3.79 14.96 -4.04
N HIS A 466 3.13 13.86 -3.71
CA HIS A 466 3.78 12.56 -3.58
C HIS A 466 3.71 11.74 -4.89
N GLU A 467 2.84 12.13 -5.81
CA GLU A 467 2.65 11.56 -7.14
C GLU A 467 2.26 12.65 -8.16
N SER A 468 2.51 12.41 -9.45
CA SER A 468 2.05 13.30 -10.52
C SER A 468 0.53 13.23 -10.70
N LEU A 469 -0.12 14.39 -10.71
CA LEU A 469 -1.48 14.52 -11.23
C LEU A 469 -1.43 14.56 -12.76
N ALA A 470 -2.34 13.84 -13.39
CA ALA A 470 -2.41 13.75 -14.84
C ALA A 470 -3.83 14.03 -15.33
N LEU A 471 -3.90 14.78 -16.41
CA LEU A 471 -5.11 15.11 -17.15
C LEU A 471 -5.02 14.45 -18.51
N VAL A 472 -5.94 13.54 -18.82
CA VAL A 472 -6.02 12.94 -20.15
C VAL A 472 -6.79 13.90 -21.07
N LEU A 473 -6.29 14.14 -22.26
CA LEU A 473 -6.90 14.99 -23.28
C LEU A 473 -6.90 14.24 -24.61
N ARG A 474 -7.92 14.48 -25.44
CA ARG A 474 -8.00 13.83 -26.76
C ARG A 474 -7.01 14.41 -27.75
N TYR A 475 -6.76 15.72 -27.67
CA TYR A 475 -5.83 16.46 -28.52
C TYR A 475 -5.14 17.58 -27.74
N ALA A 476 -3.94 17.98 -28.17
CA ALA A 476 -3.10 18.95 -27.46
C ALA A 476 -3.74 20.34 -27.29
N GLY A 477 -4.57 20.76 -28.25
CA GLY A 477 -5.27 22.04 -28.22
C GLY A 477 -6.49 22.09 -27.29
N GLN A 478 -6.87 20.98 -26.65
CA GLN A 478 -8.06 20.93 -25.82
C GLN A 478 -7.88 21.75 -24.53
N SER A 479 -8.80 22.68 -24.27
CA SER A 479 -8.78 23.49 -23.05
C SER A 479 -9.44 22.75 -21.89
N HIS A 480 -8.79 22.75 -20.73
CA HIS A 480 -9.35 22.27 -19.47
C HIS A 480 -8.73 23.05 -18.30
N PRO A 481 -9.50 23.45 -17.28
CA PRO A 481 -8.98 24.28 -16.17
C PRO A 481 -7.77 23.67 -15.47
N ALA A 482 -7.72 22.35 -15.29
CA ALA A 482 -6.57 21.69 -14.67
C ALA A 482 -5.29 21.75 -15.52
N GLY A 483 -5.42 21.90 -16.84
CA GLY A 483 -4.28 21.90 -17.77
C GLY A 483 -3.38 23.13 -17.69
N SER A 484 -3.79 24.19 -16.96
CA SER A 484 -2.99 25.39 -16.73
C SER A 484 -2.23 25.38 -15.39
N PHE A 485 -2.47 24.39 -14.53
CA PHE A 485 -1.85 24.34 -13.21
C PHE A 485 -0.44 23.73 -13.27
N PRO A 486 0.56 24.41 -12.69
CA PRO A 486 1.89 23.83 -12.53
C PRO A 486 1.82 22.52 -11.74
N GLY A 487 2.36 21.43 -12.29
CA GLY A 487 2.35 20.11 -11.67
C GLY A 487 1.30 19.13 -12.22
N VAL A 488 0.33 19.60 -13.01
CA VAL A 488 -0.60 18.72 -13.76
C VAL A 488 0.01 18.37 -15.11
N ARG A 489 0.18 17.07 -15.38
CA ARG A 489 0.66 16.56 -16.66
C ARG A 489 -0.48 16.32 -17.64
N LYS A 490 -0.36 16.89 -18.84
CA LYS A 490 -1.27 16.56 -19.95
C LYS A 490 -0.83 15.25 -20.60
N ILE A 491 -1.75 14.31 -20.74
CA ILE A 491 -1.55 13.05 -21.44
C ILE A 491 -2.46 13.08 -22.66
N ILE A 492 -1.86 13.13 -23.85
CA ILE A 492 -2.62 13.14 -25.10
C ILE A 492 -2.91 11.70 -25.51
N CYS A 493 -4.19 11.38 -25.66
CA CYS A 493 -4.66 10.05 -26.02
C CYS A 493 -5.79 10.18 -27.04
N TYR A 494 -5.49 9.92 -28.32
CA TYR A 494 -6.45 10.06 -29.41
C TYR A 494 -7.52 8.96 -29.39
N ASP A 495 -7.13 7.77 -28.93
CA ASP A 495 -8.00 6.61 -28.73
C ASP A 495 -7.84 6.10 -27.29
N SER A 496 -8.94 5.89 -26.59
CA SER A 496 -8.99 5.29 -25.25
C SER A 496 -8.38 3.89 -25.22
N SER A 497 -8.36 3.15 -26.33
CA SER A 497 -7.71 1.83 -26.41
C SER A 497 -6.19 1.88 -26.21
N ASP A 498 -5.55 3.00 -26.55
CA ASP A 498 -4.10 3.21 -26.47
C ASP A 498 -3.62 3.74 -25.11
N ILE A 499 -4.54 4.08 -24.20
CA ILE A 499 -4.20 4.73 -22.93
C ILE A 499 -3.21 3.91 -22.09
N VAL A 500 -3.35 2.58 -22.07
CA VAL A 500 -2.43 1.67 -21.37
C VAL A 500 -1.02 1.76 -21.95
N HIS A 501 -0.90 1.80 -23.27
CA HIS A 501 0.39 1.87 -23.94
C HIS A 501 1.07 3.23 -23.68
N THR A 502 0.30 4.32 -23.81
CA THR A 502 0.76 5.69 -23.54
C THR A 502 1.26 5.86 -22.11
N LEU A 503 0.48 5.40 -21.13
CA LEU A 503 0.90 5.49 -19.72
C LEU A 503 2.15 4.64 -19.45
N LYS A 504 2.25 3.41 -19.97
CA LYS A 504 3.46 2.58 -19.83
C LYS A 504 4.71 3.24 -20.46
N ARG A 505 4.55 3.92 -21.59
CA ARG A 505 5.64 4.66 -22.25
C ARG A 505 6.14 5.82 -21.38
N LEU A 506 5.23 6.55 -20.75
CA LEU A 506 5.54 7.65 -19.82
C LEU A 506 6.29 7.18 -18.57
N VAL A 507 5.95 6.02 -18.01
CA VAL A 507 6.69 5.40 -16.89
C VAL A 507 8.14 5.07 -17.29
N ARG A 508 8.36 4.67 -18.54
CA ARG A 508 9.70 4.35 -19.06
C ARG A 508 10.55 5.58 -19.39
N GLY A 509 9.98 6.78 -19.31
CA GLY A 509 10.67 8.02 -19.63
C GLY A 509 10.90 8.25 -21.13
N ASN A 510 10.20 7.51 -21.99
CA ASN A 510 10.28 7.72 -23.43
C ASN A 510 9.39 8.93 -23.81
N PRO A 511 9.92 9.94 -24.52
CA PRO A 511 9.13 11.09 -24.94
C PRO A 511 7.97 10.66 -25.84
N VAL A 512 6.85 11.38 -25.71
CA VAL A 512 5.72 11.28 -26.65
C VAL A 512 6.10 12.14 -27.84
N GLU A 513 6.60 11.53 -28.91
CA GLU A 513 6.55 12.18 -30.22
C GLU A 513 5.06 12.29 -30.59
N PRO A 514 4.54 13.50 -30.89
CA PRO A 514 3.24 13.59 -31.53
C PRO A 514 3.30 12.77 -32.83
N PRO A 515 2.21 12.08 -33.22
CA PRO A 515 2.14 11.53 -34.57
C PRO A 515 2.42 12.69 -35.53
N ASP A 516 3.36 12.49 -36.46
CA ASP A 516 3.65 13.45 -37.51
C ASP A 516 2.31 13.83 -38.15
N ASP A 517 1.88 15.09 -37.96
CA ASP A 517 0.85 15.67 -38.81
C ASP A 517 1.39 15.47 -40.23
N GLU A 518 0.68 14.67 -41.01
CA GLU A 518 0.90 14.57 -42.44
C GLU A 518 0.94 16.00 -42.95
N SER A 519 2.14 16.41 -43.36
CA SER A 519 2.37 17.61 -44.13
C SER A 519 1.40 17.56 -45.30
N GLU A 520 0.28 18.28 -45.20
CA GLU A 520 -0.45 18.75 -46.34
C GLU A 520 0.57 19.57 -47.13
N SER A 521 1.14 18.92 -48.14
CA SER A 521 1.92 19.58 -49.17
C SER A 521 0.98 20.60 -49.80
N GLU A 522 1.14 21.86 -49.42
CA GLU A 522 0.69 23.01 -50.21
C GLU A 522 1.29 22.81 -51.60
N GLN A 523 0.49 22.24 -52.50
CA GLN A 523 0.77 22.29 -53.92
C GLN A 523 0.59 23.74 -54.35
N ASP A 524 1.72 24.32 -54.74
CA ASP A 524 1.85 25.57 -55.46
C ASP A 524 0.73 25.78 -56.48
N HIS A 525 -0.15 26.73 -56.18
CA HIS A 525 -0.89 27.44 -57.20
C HIS A 525 -0.48 28.91 -57.14
N GLU A 526 0.57 29.22 -57.90
CA GLU A 526 0.85 30.54 -58.44
C GLU A 526 -0.44 31.14 -59.03
N TYR A 527 -0.90 32.27 -58.50
CA TYR A 527 -1.66 33.24 -59.28
C TYR A 527 -1.28 34.66 -58.87
N GLU A 528 -0.85 35.41 -59.89
CA GLU A 528 -0.32 36.77 -59.87
C GLU A 528 -1.29 37.83 -59.35
N GLY A 529 -0.73 38.78 -58.59
CA GLY A 529 -0.94 40.21 -58.82
C GLY A 529 -2.18 40.89 -58.23
N SER A 530 -1.98 41.74 -57.22
CA SER A 530 -2.10 43.20 -57.40
C SER A 530 -1.73 43.97 -56.13
N TYR A 531 -0.95 45.02 -56.36
CA TYR A 531 -0.56 46.09 -55.44
C TYR A 531 -1.75 46.73 -54.73
N ILE A 532 -1.64 46.99 -53.42
CA ILE A 532 -2.04 48.27 -52.79
C ILE A 532 -1.12 48.53 -51.58
N ASP A 533 -0.35 49.63 -51.67
CA ASP A 533 0.33 50.34 -50.59
C ASP A 533 -0.64 50.78 -49.48
N HIS A 534 -0.21 50.77 -48.22
CA HIS A 534 -0.40 51.91 -47.34
C HIS A 534 0.58 51.90 -46.16
N GLU A 535 1.31 53.02 -46.09
CA GLU A 535 2.31 53.42 -45.12
C GLU A 535 1.75 53.75 -43.72
N ASP A 536 2.65 53.65 -42.74
CA ASP A 536 2.86 54.54 -41.60
C ASP A 536 1.72 54.86 -40.62
N TYR A 537 1.89 54.39 -39.38
CA TYR A 537 1.69 55.25 -38.21
C TYR A 537 2.73 54.96 -37.12
N ASP A 538 3.64 55.91 -37.03
CA ASP A 538 4.55 56.22 -35.94
C ASP A 538 3.76 56.58 -34.65
N SER A 539 4.24 56.18 -33.47
CA SER A 539 4.45 57.08 -32.32
C SER A 539 4.55 56.39 -30.94
N ARG A 540 5.63 56.79 -30.24
CA ARG A 540 5.76 57.12 -28.80
C ARG A 540 6.14 56.02 -27.79
N ASP A 541 7.42 56.11 -27.45
CA ASP A 541 8.02 56.08 -26.09
C ASP A 541 7.11 56.66 -24.99
N PRO A 542 7.23 56.18 -23.74
CA PRO A 542 8.04 57.00 -22.82
C PRO A 542 8.89 56.24 -21.80
N GLU A 543 10.02 56.89 -21.55
CA GLU A 543 10.95 56.83 -20.44
C GLU A 543 10.35 56.95 -19.01
N GLN A 544 11.10 56.33 -18.08
CA GLN A 544 11.44 56.75 -16.71
C GLN A 544 10.40 56.64 -15.58
N PHE A 545 10.77 55.94 -14.49
CA PHE A 545 11.05 56.56 -13.18
C PHE A 545 11.72 55.57 -12.19
N PHE A 546 12.85 55.99 -11.61
CA PHE A 546 13.57 55.39 -10.49
C PHE A 546 13.02 55.92 -9.16
N GLU A 547 12.90 55.08 -8.11
CA GLU A 547 13.09 55.46 -6.69
C GLU A 547 13.07 54.18 -5.82
N ARG A 548 14.21 53.65 -5.37
CA ARG A 548 14.93 53.91 -4.09
C ARG A 548 14.12 53.60 -2.80
N TYR A 549 14.64 52.60 -2.07
CA TYR A 549 14.30 52.13 -0.71
C TYR A 549 14.20 53.25 0.36
N PRO A 550 13.62 52.93 1.53
CA PRO A 550 14.51 52.62 2.66
C PRO A 550 14.13 51.39 3.50
N SER A 551 15.19 50.76 3.98
CA SER A 551 15.26 49.85 5.11
C SER A 551 14.98 50.58 6.43
N GLU A 552 14.19 49.98 7.31
CA GLU A 552 14.26 50.23 8.75
C GLU A 552 14.37 48.89 9.49
N SER A 553 15.51 48.74 10.14
CA SER A 553 15.77 47.90 11.30
C SER A 553 15.09 48.50 12.52
N ASP A 554 14.49 47.67 13.37
CA ASP A 554 14.57 47.93 14.81
C ASP A 554 14.51 46.63 15.61
N ASP A 555 15.41 46.60 16.59
CA ASP A 555 15.73 45.51 17.47
C ASP A 555 14.71 45.40 18.61
N GLY A 556 14.44 44.17 19.03
CA GLY A 556 13.55 43.88 20.16
C GLY A 556 13.98 42.63 20.89
N GLU A 557 15.04 42.77 21.68
CA GLU A 557 15.45 41.79 22.69
C GLU A 557 14.32 41.56 23.69
N HIS A 558 13.88 40.31 23.86
CA HIS A 558 13.24 39.88 25.10
C HIS A 558 13.72 38.50 25.53
N GLU A 559 14.30 38.51 26.73
CA GLU A 559 14.79 37.41 27.54
C GLU A 559 13.76 36.29 27.70
N SER A 560 14.20 35.04 27.59
CA SER A 560 13.50 33.90 28.19
C SER A 560 14.48 32.99 28.93
N ASN A 561 14.58 33.24 30.23
CA ASN A 561 14.96 32.25 31.23
C ASN A 561 13.86 31.19 31.31
N TYR A 562 14.08 29.99 30.78
CA TYR A 562 13.41 28.79 31.29
C TYR A 562 14.39 27.64 31.47
N SER A 563 14.65 27.42 32.76
CA SER A 563 15.21 26.27 33.45
C SER A 563 15.18 24.93 32.72
N ARG A 564 16.36 24.31 32.74
CA ARG A 564 16.62 22.87 32.79
C ARG A 564 15.56 22.11 33.62
N GLY A 565 15.16 20.94 33.13
CA GLY A 565 14.77 19.85 34.02
C GLY A 565 13.71 18.88 33.51
N TRP A 566 13.97 18.11 32.44
CA TRP A 566 13.25 16.85 32.20
C TRP A 566 14.22 15.81 31.65
N GLY A 567 14.89 15.13 32.58
CA GLY A 567 15.66 13.93 32.32
C GLY A 567 15.41 12.97 33.46
N ARG A 568 14.98 11.75 33.10
CA ARG A 568 14.65 10.58 33.95
C ARG A 568 13.26 10.63 34.57
N ASP A 569 12.39 9.75 34.06
CA ASP A 569 11.54 8.82 34.84
C ASP A 569 10.49 8.18 33.93
N TRP A 570 10.90 7.19 33.12
CA TRP A 570 10.00 6.28 32.39
C TRP A 570 10.58 4.85 32.32
N LEU A 571 11.20 4.41 33.41
CA LEU A 571 11.72 3.04 33.59
C LEU A 571 11.40 2.54 35.00
N ALA A 572 10.11 2.44 35.31
CA ALA A 572 9.58 1.60 36.38
C ALA A 572 8.08 1.41 36.14
N HIS A 573 7.68 0.17 35.88
CA HIS A 573 6.32 -0.37 35.68
C HIS A 573 6.08 -0.99 34.30
N ALA A 574 6.81 -2.08 34.06
CA ALA A 574 6.41 -3.16 33.17
C ALA A 574 6.95 -4.47 33.77
N GLY A 575 6.39 -4.83 34.92
CA GLY A 575 6.51 -6.14 35.54
C GLY A 575 5.13 -6.46 36.10
N GLU A 576 4.59 -7.62 35.71
CA GLU A 576 3.25 -8.14 36.02
C GLU A 576 2.12 -7.52 35.19
N TYR A 577 1.82 -8.11 34.02
CA TYR A 577 0.52 -8.69 33.66
C TYR A 577 0.64 -9.51 32.37
#